data_AF-A0AAJ2U1B7-F1
#
_entry.id   AF-A0AAJ2U1B7-F1
#
_cell.length_a   1.000
_cell.length_b   1.000
_cell.length_c   1.000
_cell.angle_alpha   90.00
_cell.angle_beta   90.00
_cell.angle_gamma   90.00
#
_symmetry.space_group_name_H-M   'P 1'
#
loop_
_entity.id
_entity.type
_entity.pdbx_description
1 polymer ?
#
loop_
_entity_poly.entity_id
_entity_poly.type
_entity_poly.pdbx_seq_one_letter_code
_entity_poly.pdbx_strand_id
1 'polypeptide(L)' 'MEAIFMLTVFLLIFGGFILNVITSIWCYRDSMRKGNSKEYSLLVLVATLFFPVVGFIIYLFIRN' A
#
# COMPACT_ATOMS: atom_id res chain seq x y z
N MET A 1 -5.88 -1.40 -31.83
CA MET A 1 -6.39 -2.22 -30.71
C MET A 1 -5.25 -2.72 -29.83
N GLU A 2 -4.21 -3.34 -30.40
CA GLU A 2 -2.99 -3.79 -29.67
C GLU A 2 -2.30 -2.72 -28.79
N ALA A 3 -2.09 -1.52 -29.33
CA ALA A 3 -1.44 -0.44 -28.57
C ALA A 3 -2.26 0.02 -27.35
N ILE A 4 -3.59 0.05 -27.48
CA ILE A 4 -4.49 0.39 -26.36
C ILE A 4 -4.41 -0.70 -25.30
N PHE A 5 -4.41 -1.97 -25.70
CA PHE A 5 -4.26 -3.10 -24.79
C PHE A 5 -2.93 -3.05 -24.03
N MET A 6 -1.81 -2.83 -24.73
CA MET A 6 -0.49 -2.68 -24.09
C MET A 6 -0.44 -1.50 -23.10
N LEU A 7 -1.02 -0.36 -23.46
CA LEU A 7 -1.11 0.80 -22.57
C LEU A 7 -1.94 0.49 -21.33
N THR A 8 -3.07 -0.20 -21.46
CA THR A 8 -3.92 -0.58 -20.32
C THR A 8 -3.17 -1.52 -19.36
N VAL A 9 -2.49 -2.54 -19.88
CA VAL A 9 -1.69 -3.46 -19.05
C VAL A 9 -0.55 -2.71 -18.35
N PHE A 10 0.15 -1.82 -19.06
CA PHE A 10 1.20 -0.99 -18.48
C PHE A 10 0.68 -0.14 -17.32
N LEU A 11 -0.45 0.56 -17.51
CA LEU A 11 -1.05 1.40 -16.47
C LEU A 11 -1.53 0.59 -15.26
N LEU A 12 -2.08 -0.61 -15.47
CA LEU A 12 -2.51 -1.46 -14.36
C LEU A 12 -1.33 -1.94 -13.51
N ILE A 13 -0.22 -2.33 -14.15
CA ILE A 13 0.96 -2.82 -13.43
C ILE A 13 1.71 -1.66 -12.76
N PHE A 14 2.13 -0.65 -13.53
CA PHE A 14 2.91 0.47 -12.99
C PHE A 14 2.06 1.40 -12.13
N GLY A 15 0.86 1.75 -12.58
CA GLY A 15 -0.06 2.57 -11.79
C GLY A 15 -0.52 1.84 -10.53
N GLY A 16 -0.79 0.54 -10.61
CA GLY A 16 -1.09 -0.29 -9.45
C GLY A 16 0.06 -0.35 -8.45
N PHE A 17 1.31 -0.49 -8.92
CA PHE A 17 2.49 -0.47 -8.08
C PHE A 17 2.70 0.88 -7.38
N ILE A 18 2.56 2.00 -8.12
CA ILE A 18 2.64 3.35 -7.53
C ILE A 18 1.56 3.53 -6.46
N LEU A 19 0.33 3.11 -6.74
CA LEU A 19 -0.77 3.17 -5.79
C LEU A 19 -0.48 2.34 -4.53
N ASN A 20 0.09 1.15 -4.68
CA ASN A 20 0.51 0.31 -3.55
C ASN A 20 1.58 1.00 -2.69
N VAL A 21 2.59 1.62 -3.29
CA VAL A 21 3.64 2.33 -2.54
C VAL A 21 3.05 3.53 -1.79
N ILE A 22 2.21 4.34 -2.46
CA ILE A 22 1.58 5.51 -1.83
C ILE A 22 0.70 5.09 -0.66
N THR A 23 -0.13 4.06 -0.83
CA THR A 23 -1.02 3.56 0.22
C THR A 23 -0.25 2.94 1.39
N SER A 24 0.86 2.23 1.12
CA SER A 24 1.72 1.67 2.16
C SER A 24 2.43 2.75 2.98
N ILE A 25 2.95 3.79 2.32
CA ILE A 25 3.53 4.98 2.99
C ILE A 25 2.46 5.70 3.81
N TRP A 26 1.24 5.81 3.29
CA TRP A 26 0.13 6.39 4.04
C TRP A 26 -0.16 5.59 5.31
N CYS A 27 -0.21 4.26 5.26
CA CYS A 27 -0.41 3.41 6.45
C CYS A 27 0.70 3.61 7.49
N TYR A 28 1.97 3.66 7.06
CA TYR A 28 3.12 3.96 7.92
C TYR A 28 2.98 5.31 8.63
N ARG A 29 2.59 6.36 7.88
CA ARG A 29 2.43 7.70 8.46
C ARG A 29 1.22 7.78 9.37
N ASP A 30 0.14 7.10 9.03
CA ASP A 30 -1.07 7.02 9.84
C ASP A 30 -0.80 6.30 11.17
N SER A 31 -0.06 5.18 11.14
CA SER A 31 0.28 4.44 12.36
C SER A 31 1.17 5.25 13.30
N MET A 32 2.14 6.00 12.76
CA MET A 32 2.96 6.91 13.56
C MET A 32 2.15 8.06 14.17
N ARG A 33 1.21 8.65 13.41
CA ARG A 33 0.33 9.73 13.92
C ARG A 33 -0.57 9.26 15.07
N LYS A 34 -0.89 7.97 15.10
CA LYS A 34 -1.63 7.32 16.19
C LYS A 34 -0.78 6.99 17.42
N GLY A 35 0.50 7.40 17.43
CA GLY A 35 1.40 7.22 18.58
C GLY A 35 2.05 5.83 18.67
N ASN A 36 1.95 5.01 17.61
CA ASN A 36 2.64 3.72 17.58
C ASN A 36 4.16 3.88 17.45
N SER A 37 4.90 2.85 17.86
CA SER A 37 6.36 2.84 17.71
C SER A 37 6.80 2.85 16.25
N LYS A 38 8.07 3.19 16.01
CA LYS A 38 8.65 3.19 14.65
C LYS A 38 8.73 1.77 14.09
N GLU A 39 9.04 0.79 14.93
CA GLU A 39 9.13 -0.63 14.57
C GLU A 39 7.77 -1.18 14.15
N TYR A 40 6.71 -0.88 14.91
CA TYR A 40 5.34 -1.25 14.54
C TYR A 40 4.95 -0.60 13.20
N SER A 41 5.22 0.70 13.05
CA SER A 41 4.90 1.41 11.82
C SER A 41 5.64 0.82 10.62
N LEU A 42 6.92 0.45 10.80
CA LEU A 42 7.72 -0.22 9.77
C LEU A 42 7.14 -1.59 9.41
N LEU A 43 6.66 -2.36 10.40
CA LEU A 43 5.95 -3.63 10.14
C LEU A 43 4.70 -3.41 9.30
N VAL A 44 3.91 -2.37 9.59
CA VAL A 44 2.74 -1.99 8.77
C VAL A 44 3.16 -1.65 7.34
N LEU A 45 4.23 -0.87 7.16
CA LEU A 45 4.76 -0.52 5.84
C LEU A 45 5.13 -1.77 5.04
N VAL A 46 5.89 -2.69 5.65
CA VAL A 46 6.34 -3.92 4.98
C VAL A 46 5.15 -4.83 4.68
N ALA A 47 4.23 -5.02 5.64
CA ALA A 47 3.04 -5.82 5.44
C ALA A 47 2.17 -5.29 4.29
N THR A 48 1.96 -3.97 4.21
CA THR A 48 1.15 -3.34 3.16
C THR A 48 1.86 -3.30 1.80
N LEU A 49 3.19 -3.22 1.76
CA LEU A 49 3.96 -3.23 0.52
C LEU A 49 3.95 -4.63 -0.16
N PHE A 50 4.14 -5.70 0.62
CA PHE A 50 4.17 -7.07 0.09
C PHE A 50 2.80 -7.74 0.02
N PHE A 51 1.86 -7.32 0.85
CA PHE A 51 0.49 -7.81 0.86
C PHE A 51 -0.49 -6.63 0.71
N PRO A 52 -0.53 -5.95 -0.46
CA PRO A 52 -1.35 -4.76 -0.72
C PRO A 52 -2.79 -4.86 -0.23
N VAL A 53 -3.47 -5.95 -0.57
CA VAL A 53 -4.90 -6.11 -0.29
C VAL A 53 -5.09 -6.55 1.16
N VAL A 54 -4.46 -7.67 1.54
CA VAL A 54 -4.64 -8.28 2.87
C VAL A 54 -4.05 -7.40 3.97
N GLY A 55 -2.83 -6.91 3.80
CA GLY A 55 -2.15 -6.03 4.74
C GLY A 55 -2.88 -4.70 4.93
N PHE A 56 -3.41 -4.12 3.86
CA PHE A 56 -4.23 -2.90 3.96
C PHE A 56 -5.53 -3.16 4.73
N ILE A 57 -6.25 -4.23 4.41
CA ILE A 57 -7.49 -4.61 5.12
C ILE A 57 -7.20 -4.80 6.61
N ILE A 58 -6.19 -5.61 6.96
CA ILE A 58 -5.80 -5.87 8.35
C ILE A 58 -5.47 -4.54 9.05
N TYR A 59 -4.67 -3.68 8.41
CA TYR A 59 -4.34 -2.37 8.96
C TYR A 59 -5.59 -1.54 9.27
N LEU A 60 -6.57 -1.51 8.36
CA LEU A 60 -7.82 -0.76 8.57
C LEU A 60 -8.64 -1.25 9.77
N PHE A 61 -8.54 -2.54 10.13
CA PHE A 61 -9.22 -3.09 11.31
C PHE A 61 -8.48 -2.76 12.61
N ILE A 62 -7.14 -2.84 12.61
CA ILE A 62 -6.33 -2.63 13.82
C ILE A 62 -5.94 -1.16 14.04
N ARG A 63 -6.19 -0.27 13.07
CA ARG A 63 -5.80 1.14 13.17
C ARG A 63 -6.67 1.94 14.14
N ASN A 64 -7.84 1.48 14.57
CA ASN A 64 -8.71 2.24 15.46
C ASN A 64 -8.33 2.05 16.93
#